data_AF-A0A7L4PP01-F1
#
_entry.id   AF-A0A7L4PP01-F1
#
_cell.length_a   1.000
_cell.length_b   1.000
_cell.length_c   1.000
_cell.angle_alpha   90.00
_cell.angle_beta   90.00
_cell.angle_gamma   90.00
#
_symmetry.space_group_name_H-M   'P 1'
#
loop_
_entity.id
_entity.type
_entity.pdbx_description
1 polymer ?
#
loop_
_entity_poly.entity_id
_entity_poly.type
_entity_poly.pdbx_seq_one_letter_code
_entity_poly.pdbx_strand_id
1 'polypeptide(L)'
;KIEVIKTGEDKDLGAPWRPLTEDDRENIQQMINEDFDRFVYVVSKGRNLSIEDVLKYSDGNVWSGTQAVSYKLADRVGTLDTAIEELKITAGLKNPKVSYFQIADDGSSSDMSYQYMRYQYEPSISIQKK
;
A
#
# COMPACT_ATOMS: atom_id res chain seq x y z
N LYS A 1 -4.40 -38.86 -10.82
CA LYS A 1 -3.45 -38.16 -11.72
C LYS A 1 -4.23 -37.03 -12.37
N ILE A 2 -3.73 -35.81 -12.33
CA ILE A 2 -4.40 -34.65 -12.96
C ILE A 2 -3.94 -34.60 -14.41
N GLU A 3 -4.88 -34.44 -15.33
CA GLU A 3 -4.63 -34.25 -16.75
C GLU A 3 -5.06 -32.83 -17.14
N VAL A 4 -4.16 -32.09 -17.79
CA VAL A 4 -4.38 -30.69 -18.15
C VAL A 4 -4.19 -30.54 -19.66
N ILE A 5 -5.24 -30.07 -20.33
CA ILE A 5 -5.20 -29.73 -21.76
C ILE A 5 -5.23 -28.21 -21.84
N LYS A 6 -4.17 -27.61 -22.37
CA LYS A 6 -3.98 -26.15 -22.42
C LYS A 6 -3.48 -25.72 -23.79
N THR A 7 -3.83 -24.49 -24.17
CA THR A 7 -3.47 -23.89 -25.47
C THR A 7 -2.12 -23.17 -25.46
N GLY A 8 -1.44 -23.13 -24.32
CA GLY A 8 -0.11 -22.53 -24.16
C GLY A 8 0.56 -23.10 -22.92
N GLU A 9 1.88 -23.10 -22.93
CA GLU A 9 2.72 -23.74 -21.90
C GLU A 9 2.47 -23.14 -20.51
N ASP A 10 2.45 -21.82 -20.38
CA ASP A 10 2.34 -21.14 -19.07
C ASP A 10 0.90 -20.93 -18.59
N LYS A 11 -0.12 -21.49 -19.27
CA LYS A 11 -1.54 -21.25 -18.93
C LYS A 11 -2.03 -21.97 -17.68
N ASP A 12 -1.13 -22.63 -16.99
CA ASP A 12 -1.32 -23.21 -15.66
C ASP A 12 -0.24 -22.74 -14.67
N LEU A 13 0.46 -21.63 -14.97
CA LEU A 13 1.44 -21.01 -14.10
C LEU A 13 0.81 -20.66 -12.75
N GLY A 14 1.46 -21.06 -11.66
CA GLY A 14 0.93 -20.92 -10.29
C GLY A 14 -0.08 -21.98 -9.86
N ALA A 15 -0.33 -23.03 -10.67
CA ALA A 15 -1.21 -24.13 -10.29
C ALA A 15 -0.72 -24.85 -9.01
N PRO A 16 -1.54 -24.96 -7.94
CA PRO A 16 -1.12 -25.48 -6.64
C PRO A 16 -0.82 -26.99 -6.63
N TRP A 17 -1.15 -27.69 -7.72
CA TRP A 17 -1.02 -29.15 -7.84
C TRP A 17 0.22 -29.62 -8.62
N ARG A 18 1.07 -28.70 -9.09
CA ARG A 18 2.37 -29.03 -9.72
C ARG A 18 3.47 -28.10 -9.19
N PRO A 19 4.74 -28.54 -9.16
CA PRO A 19 5.85 -27.64 -8.88
C PRO A 19 5.98 -26.59 -10.01
N LEU A 20 6.54 -25.43 -9.66
CA LEU A 20 6.96 -24.42 -10.63
C LEU A 20 8.20 -24.92 -11.39
N THR A 21 8.20 -24.77 -12.71
CA THR A 21 9.40 -24.93 -13.55
C THR A 21 10.36 -23.76 -13.33
N GLU A 22 11.55 -23.81 -13.93
CA GLU A 22 12.47 -22.67 -13.88
C GLU A 22 11.88 -21.48 -14.63
N ASP A 23 11.34 -21.70 -15.83
CA ASP A 23 10.66 -20.67 -16.64
C ASP A 23 9.47 -20.03 -15.88
N ASP A 24 8.67 -20.82 -15.15
CA ASP A 24 7.60 -20.27 -14.30
C ASP A 24 8.18 -19.32 -13.23
N ARG A 25 9.31 -19.69 -12.61
CA ARG A 25 9.95 -18.90 -11.55
C ARG A 25 10.53 -17.61 -12.10
N GLU A 26 11.21 -17.66 -13.23
CA GLU A 26 11.79 -16.49 -13.88
C GLU A 26 10.68 -15.48 -14.27
N ASN A 27 9.59 -15.97 -14.87
CA ASN A 27 8.45 -15.14 -15.23
C ASN A 27 7.81 -14.46 -14.00
N ILE A 28 7.60 -15.23 -12.92
CA ILE A 28 7.05 -14.68 -11.66
C ILE A 28 8.02 -13.68 -11.03
N GLN A 29 9.31 -14.00 -11.02
CA GLN A 29 10.32 -13.14 -10.43
C GLN A 29 10.45 -11.82 -11.20
N GLN A 30 10.32 -11.84 -12.53
CA GLN A 30 10.30 -10.62 -13.34
C GLN A 30 9.14 -9.72 -12.94
N MET A 31 7.92 -10.26 -12.82
CA MET A 31 6.75 -9.46 -12.39
C MET A 31 6.95 -8.86 -11.00
N ILE A 32 7.50 -9.65 -10.06
CA ILE A 32 7.82 -9.17 -8.70
C ILE A 32 8.83 -8.01 -8.75
N ASN A 33 9.87 -8.14 -9.58
CA ASN A 33 10.89 -7.10 -9.72
C ASN A 33 10.32 -5.82 -10.32
N GLU A 34 9.46 -5.93 -11.34
CA GLU A 34 8.80 -4.78 -11.97
C GLU A 34 7.92 -4.01 -10.96
N ASP A 35 7.15 -4.74 -10.14
CA ASP A 35 6.34 -4.14 -9.08
C ASP A 35 7.20 -3.50 -7.97
N PHE A 36 8.30 -4.16 -7.59
CA PHE A 36 9.24 -3.64 -6.60
C PHE A 36 9.93 -2.35 -7.09
N ASP A 37 10.40 -2.33 -8.34
CA ASP A 37 11.02 -1.15 -8.94
C ASP A 37 10.04 0.02 -8.99
N ARG A 38 8.77 -0.25 -9.32
CA ARG A 38 7.69 0.75 -9.27
C ARG A 38 7.48 1.29 -7.86
N PHE A 39 7.46 0.43 -6.85
CA PHE A 39 7.34 0.85 -5.44
C PHE A 39 8.50 1.78 -5.05
N VAL A 40 9.74 1.36 -5.30
CA VAL A 40 10.95 2.14 -4.98
C VAL A 40 10.92 3.49 -5.68
N TYR A 41 10.51 3.54 -6.95
CA TYR A 41 10.36 4.78 -7.70
C TYR A 41 9.35 5.73 -7.07
N VAL A 42 8.15 5.25 -6.72
CA VAL A 42 7.09 6.08 -6.11
C VAL A 42 7.56 6.64 -4.77
N VAL A 43 8.20 5.83 -3.92
CA VAL A 43 8.73 6.26 -2.63
C VAL A 43 9.84 7.30 -2.82
N SER A 44 10.79 7.05 -3.73
CA SER A 44 11.86 8.00 -4.06
C SER A 44 11.31 9.37 -4.46
N LYS A 45 10.32 9.40 -5.37
CA LYS A 45 9.67 10.65 -5.80
C LYS A 45 8.87 11.31 -4.70
N GLY A 46 8.09 10.54 -3.94
CA GLY A 46 7.23 11.07 -2.87
C GLY A 46 8.02 11.62 -1.68
N ARG A 47 9.18 11.03 -1.37
CA ARG A 47 10.03 11.43 -0.23
C ARG A 47 11.22 12.29 -0.63
N ASN A 48 11.41 12.54 -1.93
CA ASN A 48 12.58 13.20 -2.49
C ASN A 48 13.90 12.56 -2.00
N LEU A 49 13.96 11.23 -2.07
CA LEU A 49 15.12 10.42 -1.70
C LEU A 49 15.76 9.82 -2.96
N SER A 50 17.06 9.55 -2.91
CA SER A 50 17.71 8.75 -3.96
C SER A 50 17.15 7.31 -3.96
N ILE A 51 17.20 6.64 -5.10
CA ILE A 51 16.79 5.23 -5.20
C ILE A 51 17.63 4.39 -4.23
N GLU A 52 18.93 4.69 -4.15
CA GLU A 52 19.89 4.04 -3.27
C GLU A 52 19.53 4.19 -1.78
N ASP A 53 19.01 5.35 -1.37
CA ASP A 53 18.56 5.57 0.01
C ASP A 53 17.27 4.81 0.32
N VAL A 54 16.34 4.71 -0.63
CA VAL A 54 15.11 3.93 -0.45
C VAL A 54 15.43 2.44 -0.34
N LEU A 55 16.33 1.93 -1.18
CA LEU A 55 16.72 0.51 -1.18
C LEU A 55 17.32 0.03 0.14
N LYS A 56 17.99 0.91 0.91
CA LYS A 56 18.54 0.57 2.24
C LYS A 56 17.48 0.07 3.24
N TYR A 57 16.22 0.43 3.03
CA TYR A 57 15.12 0.15 3.95
C TYR A 57 13.95 -0.60 3.28
N SER A 58 14.15 -1.12 2.07
CA SER A 58 13.12 -1.77 1.23
C SER A 58 13.32 -3.29 1.13
N ASP A 59 13.58 -3.95 2.25
CA ASP A 59 13.82 -5.40 2.35
C ASP A 59 12.61 -6.21 2.82
N GLY A 60 11.44 -5.56 2.94
CA GLY A 60 10.20 -6.16 3.44
C GLY A 60 10.05 -6.16 4.95
N ASN A 61 11.03 -5.63 5.71
CA ASN A 61 10.89 -5.48 7.15
C ASN A 61 9.92 -4.35 7.53
N VAL A 62 9.29 -4.51 8.70
CA VAL A 62 8.42 -3.50 9.30
C VAL A 62 9.23 -2.57 10.18
N TRP A 63 9.03 -1.27 10.01
CA TRP A 63 9.70 -0.22 10.78
C TRP A 63 8.72 0.45 11.76
N SER A 64 9.20 0.80 12.95
CA SER A 64 8.42 1.66 13.85
C SER A 64 8.29 3.08 13.28
N GLY A 65 7.29 3.84 13.74
CA GLY A 65 7.11 5.22 13.30
C GLY A 65 8.35 6.09 13.55
N THR A 66 9.07 5.88 14.65
CA THR A 66 10.31 6.61 14.95
C THR A 66 11.43 6.27 13.99
N GLN A 67 11.57 4.99 13.62
CA GLN A 67 12.53 4.55 12.60
C GLN A 67 12.19 5.15 11.23
N ALA A 68 10.91 5.10 10.83
CA ALA A 68 10.46 5.66 9.56
C ALA A 68 10.81 7.16 9.43
N VAL A 69 10.64 7.94 10.51
CA VAL A 69 11.06 9.35 10.54
C VAL A 69 12.58 9.48 10.45
N SER A 70 13.35 8.68 11.19
CA SER A 70 14.83 8.72 11.10
C SER A 70 15.36 8.38 9.71
N TYR A 71 14.67 7.50 8.99
CA TYR A 71 14.98 7.09 7.62
C TYR A 71 14.39 8.03 6.56
N LYS A 72 13.69 9.09 6.99
CA LYS A 72 12.99 10.06 6.15
C LYS A 72 11.85 9.45 5.32
N LEU A 73 11.41 8.24 5.65
CA LEU A 73 10.23 7.57 5.07
C LEU A 73 8.91 8.18 5.59
N ALA A 74 8.95 8.87 6.72
CA ALA A 74 7.85 9.66 7.28
C ALA A 74 8.34 11.03 7.77
N ASP A 75 7.41 11.98 7.93
CA ASP A 75 7.75 13.36 8.33
C ASP A 75 7.81 13.54 9.85
N ARG A 76 6.86 12.95 10.59
CA ARG A 76 6.76 13.06 12.04
C ARG A 76 5.96 11.90 12.62
N VAL A 77 6.25 11.54 13.87
CA VAL A 77 5.40 10.66 14.67
C VAL A 77 4.31 11.48 15.36
N GLY A 78 3.06 11.06 15.25
CA GLY A 78 1.93 11.75 15.88
C GLY A 78 0.65 10.93 15.82
N THR A 79 -0.43 11.52 16.34
CA THR A 79 -1.78 10.96 16.28
C THR A 79 -2.57 11.53 15.10
N LEU A 80 -3.77 11.01 14.86
CA LEU A 80 -4.72 11.59 13.92
C LEU A 80 -5.01 13.08 14.23
N ASP A 81 -5.22 13.43 15.51
CA ASP A 81 -5.43 14.82 15.93
C ASP A 81 -4.22 15.69 15.58
N THR A 82 -3.00 15.15 15.74
CA THR A 82 -1.76 15.82 15.37
C THR A 82 -1.70 16.12 13.87
N ALA A 83 -2.15 15.18 13.02
CA ALA A 83 -2.21 15.37 11.57
C ALA A 83 -3.29 16.39 11.17
N ILE A 84 -4.46 16.37 11.82
CA ILE A 84 -5.55 17.31 11.56
C ILE A 84 -5.13 18.74 11.89
N GLU A 85 -4.52 18.97 13.06
CA GLU A 85 -4.05 20.31 13.45
C GLU A 85 -2.97 20.84 12.49
N GLU A 86 -2.02 20.00 12.08
CA GLU A 86 -1.00 20.37 11.10
C GLU A 86 -1.64 20.74 9.74
N LEU A 87 -2.64 19.98 9.30
CA LEU A 87 -3.36 20.25 8.06
C LEU A 87 -4.15 21.56 8.13
N LYS A 88 -4.77 21.88 9.28
CA LYS A 88 -5.45 23.18 9.49
C LYS A 88 -4.48 24.34 9.30
N ILE A 89 -3.29 24.25 9.91
CA ILE A 89 -2.26 25.28 9.86
C ILE A 89 -1.72 25.42 8.43
N THR A 90 -1.28 24.32 7.83
CA THR A 90 -0.67 24.31 6.48
C THR A 90 -1.65 24.71 5.38
N ALA A 91 -2.94 24.38 5.52
CA ALA A 91 -4.00 24.82 4.60
C ALA A 91 -4.56 26.22 4.90
N GLY A 92 -4.11 26.89 5.97
CA GLY A 92 -4.58 28.23 6.34
C GLY A 92 -6.05 28.31 6.77
N LEU A 93 -6.56 27.26 7.42
CA LEU A 93 -7.96 27.12 7.80
C LEU A 93 -8.16 27.49 9.27
N LYS A 94 -9.01 28.48 9.55
CA LYS A 94 -9.23 28.97 10.92
C LYS A 94 -10.21 28.12 11.74
N ASN A 95 -11.34 27.73 11.15
CA ASN A 95 -12.38 26.93 11.81
C ASN A 95 -13.01 25.95 10.79
N PRO A 96 -12.23 25.01 10.25
CA PRO A 96 -12.80 24.06 9.32
C PRO A 96 -13.67 23.03 10.05
N LYS A 97 -14.73 22.59 9.37
CA LYS A 97 -15.51 21.43 9.82
C LYS A 97 -14.80 20.17 9.36
N VAL A 98 -14.36 19.36 10.32
CA VAL A 98 -13.86 18.00 10.06
C VAL A 98 -15.05 17.06 10.07
N SER A 99 -15.27 16.34 8.98
CA SER A 99 -16.33 15.33 8.89
C SER A 99 -15.69 13.96 8.70
N TYR A 100 -16.09 13.02 9.55
CA TYR A 100 -15.70 11.62 9.44
C TYR A 100 -16.77 10.89 8.64
N PHE A 101 -16.37 10.27 7.53
CA PHE A 101 -17.27 9.39 6.78
C PHE A 101 -17.09 7.98 7.29
N GLN A 102 -18.09 7.47 7.99
CA GLN A 102 -18.29 6.05 8.18
C GLN A 102 -19.09 5.58 6.97
N ILE A 103 -18.52 4.66 6.18
CA ILE A 103 -19.35 3.90 5.25
C ILE A 103 -20.24 3.03 6.13
N ALA A 104 -21.56 3.20 6.02
CA ALA A 104 -22.51 2.40 6.77
C ALA A 104 -22.28 0.93 6.43
N ASP A 105 -22.05 0.11 7.46
CA ASP A 105 -22.09 -1.34 7.35
C ASP A 105 -23.56 -1.73 7.18
N ASP A 106 -23.95 -2.09 5.97
CA ASP A 106 -25.32 -2.56 5.70
C ASP A 106 -25.53 -4.03 6.13
N GLY A 107 -24.51 -4.68 6.70
CA GLY A 107 -24.53 -6.06 7.16
C GLY A 107 -24.51 -7.09 6.02
N SER A 108 -24.38 -6.67 4.76
CA SER A 108 -24.29 -7.57 3.63
C SER A 108 -22.93 -8.28 3.58
N SER A 109 -22.93 -9.50 3.02
CA SER A 109 -21.69 -10.26 2.80
C SER A 109 -20.73 -9.53 1.86
N SER A 110 -21.26 -8.68 0.96
CA SER A 110 -20.48 -7.75 0.14
C SER A 110 -19.80 -6.70 0.99
N ASP A 111 -20.51 -6.01 1.88
CA ASP A 111 -19.93 -4.99 2.75
C ASP A 111 -18.86 -5.57 3.67
N MET A 112 -19.07 -6.77 4.21
CA MET A 112 -18.08 -7.45 5.05
C MET A 112 -16.75 -7.69 4.30
N SER A 113 -16.81 -8.04 3.01
CA SER A 113 -15.63 -8.20 2.16
C SER A 113 -14.95 -6.85 1.84
N TYR A 114 -15.74 -5.79 1.63
CA TYR A 114 -15.25 -4.42 1.44
C TYR A 114 -14.61 -3.86 2.71
N GLN A 115 -15.20 -4.09 3.89
CA GLN A 115 -14.65 -3.67 5.17
C GLN A 115 -13.36 -4.44 5.50
N TYR A 116 -13.28 -5.72 5.14
CA TYR A 116 -12.05 -6.51 5.31
C TYR A 116 -10.90 -5.99 4.44
N MET A 117 -11.17 -5.60 3.19
CA MET A 117 -10.17 -4.95 2.32
C MET A 117 -9.83 -3.52 2.78
N ARG A 118 -10.78 -2.80 3.38
CA ARG A 118 -10.59 -1.44 3.89
C ARG A 118 -9.88 -1.38 5.25
N TYR A 119 -9.91 -2.40 6.09
CA TYR A 119 -9.04 -2.43 7.28
C TYR A 119 -7.55 -2.34 6.91
N GLN A 120 -7.20 -2.63 5.66
CA GLN A 120 -5.86 -2.40 5.11
C GLN A 120 -5.64 -0.98 4.52
N TYR A 121 -6.69 -0.16 4.34
CA TYR A 121 -6.63 1.17 3.70
C TYR A 121 -7.45 2.25 4.44
N GLU A 122 -6.75 3.33 4.81
CA GLU A 122 -7.14 4.36 5.80
C GLU A 122 -8.45 5.14 5.55
N PRO A 123 -9.06 5.73 6.62
CA PRO A 123 -10.18 6.65 6.50
C PRO A 123 -9.84 7.92 5.70
N SER A 124 -10.70 8.28 4.75
CA SER A 124 -10.60 9.53 3.99
C SER A 124 -11.12 10.72 4.81
N ILE A 125 -10.27 11.70 5.10
CA ILE A 125 -10.64 12.96 5.76
C ILE A 125 -11.01 13.99 4.68
N SER A 126 -12.19 14.64 4.81
CA SER A 126 -12.54 15.81 4.00
C SER A 126 -12.55 17.06 4.89
N ILE A 127 -11.80 18.08 4.49
CA ILE A 127 -11.78 19.39 5.16
C ILE A 127 -12.39 20.42 4.19
N GLN A 128 -13.53 20.99 4.57
CA GLN A 128 -14.26 21.96 3.74
C GLN A 128 -13.98 23.40 4.23
N LYS A 129 -13.68 24.30 3.29
CA LYS A 129 -13.57 25.75 3.56
C LYS A 129 -14.98 26.34 3.55
N LYS A 130 -15.33 27.10 4.60
CA LYS A 130 -16.56 27.90 4.64
C LYS A 130 -16.49 29.05 3.65
#